data_AF-A0A2G2GAJ0-F1
#
_entry.id   AF-A0A2G2GAJ0-F1
#
_cell.length_a   1.000
_cell.length_b   1.000
_cell.length_c   1.000
_cell.angle_alpha   90.00
_cell.angle_beta   90.00
_cell.angle_gamma   90.00
#
_symmetry.space_group_name_H-M   'P 1'
#
loop_
_entity.id
_entity.type
_entity.pdbx_description
1 polymer ?
#
loop_
_entity_poly.entity_id
_entity_poly.type
_entity_poly.pdbx_seq_one_letter_code
_entity_poly.pdbx_strand_id
1 'polypeptide(L)'
;MHEIQKGDIVVYSSKINRTINLGFVDGPYRHDFSINRSYPNIRPIKWIKHIPRENFSQAALNEIGAFITLFSIKKYSHEFLDAIEGKKPTERISASDIAIDDATITKAVALQAEETTQDFVIRQLKSGIDPYQFEHFVAHLLECMGYHTRVSAKSGDGGVDIIAHKDKLGFEPPIVKVQCKQITNSIGRPEVTQLLGNVEKSEHGLFVTLGSYTRDAREYDRSKPNLRLIDGEQLVELIFSEYKKFDPKYQSLLPLRQIYVPSLKDVNG
;
A
#
# COMPACT_ATOMS: atom_id res chain seq x y z
N MET A 1 25.86 -23.19 8.11
CA MET A 1 25.61 -22.29 6.98
C MET A 1 24.59 -22.99 6.10
N HIS A 2 23.33 -22.53 6.08
CA HIS A 2 22.29 -23.18 5.27
C HIS A 2 22.45 -22.69 3.83
N GLU A 3 22.79 -23.60 2.93
CA GLU A 3 22.92 -23.31 1.51
C GLU A 3 21.58 -23.51 0.82
N ILE A 4 21.16 -22.54 0.00
CA ILE A 4 19.90 -22.62 -0.74
C ILE A 4 20.00 -23.75 -1.78
N GLN A 5 19.00 -24.62 -1.82
CA GLN A 5 18.90 -25.75 -2.73
C GLN A 5 17.76 -25.58 -3.74
N LYS A 6 17.78 -26.38 -4.81
CA LYS A 6 16.69 -26.43 -5.76
C LYS A 6 15.46 -27.00 -5.06
N GLY A 7 14.31 -26.34 -5.22
CA GLY A 7 13.06 -26.69 -4.54
C GLY A 7 12.81 -25.95 -3.23
N ASP A 8 13.79 -25.19 -2.71
CA ASP A 8 13.57 -24.33 -1.55
C ASP A 8 12.54 -23.25 -1.87
N ILE A 9 11.68 -22.97 -0.89
CA ILE A 9 10.65 -21.94 -0.98
C ILE A 9 11.29 -20.57 -0.75
N VAL A 10 10.97 -19.64 -1.64
CA VAL A 10 11.39 -18.24 -1.56
C VAL A 10 10.19 -17.37 -1.30
N VAL A 11 10.33 -16.51 -0.30
CA VAL A 11 9.39 -15.45 0.04
C VAL A 11 10.05 -14.12 -0.28
N TYR A 12 9.41 -13.32 -1.13
CA TYR A 12 9.90 -11.99 -1.49
C TYR A 12 8.82 -10.95 -1.27
N SER A 13 9.05 -10.06 -0.30
CA SER A 13 8.20 -8.90 -0.05
C SER A 13 8.54 -7.81 -1.05
N SER A 14 7.62 -7.53 -1.98
CA SER A 14 7.78 -6.45 -2.94
C SER A 14 7.07 -5.19 -2.45
N LYS A 15 7.84 -4.14 -2.20
CA LYS A 15 7.31 -2.85 -1.73
C LYS A 15 6.49 -2.14 -2.80
N ILE A 16 6.90 -2.23 -4.07
CA ILE A 16 6.30 -1.48 -5.19
C ILE A 16 4.84 -1.86 -5.46
N ASN A 17 4.52 -3.15 -5.39
CA ASN A 17 3.18 -3.67 -5.68
C ASN A 17 2.46 -4.17 -4.41
N ARG A 18 3.06 -3.98 -3.23
CA ARG A 18 2.55 -4.40 -1.92
C ARG A 18 2.10 -5.87 -1.89
N THR A 19 2.83 -6.74 -2.60
CA THR A 19 2.59 -8.19 -2.60
C THR A 19 3.73 -8.97 -1.98
N ILE A 20 3.37 -10.05 -1.29
CA ILE A 20 4.26 -11.15 -0.96
C ILE A 20 4.27 -12.12 -2.14
N ASN A 21 5.44 -12.29 -2.74
CA ASN A 21 5.68 -13.19 -3.86
C ASN A 21 6.23 -14.49 -3.30
N LEU A 22 5.55 -15.60 -3.60
CA LEU A 22 5.90 -16.94 -3.14
C LEU A 22 6.30 -17.77 -4.34
N GLY A 23 7.48 -18.38 -4.28
CA GLY A 23 8.03 -19.19 -5.36
C GLY A 23 8.98 -20.26 -4.85
N PHE A 24 9.60 -20.98 -5.78
CA PHE A 24 10.66 -21.94 -5.47
C PHE A 24 11.89 -21.70 -6.32
N VAL A 25 13.04 -22.09 -5.79
CA VAL A 25 14.32 -22.08 -6.50
C VAL A 25 14.28 -23.09 -7.64
N ASP A 26 14.38 -22.60 -8.87
CA ASP A 26 14.21 -23.40 -10.08
C ASP A 26 15.55 -23.92 -10.65
N GLY A 27 16.68 -23.49 -10.09
CA GLY A 27 18.00 -23.84 -10.61
C GLY A 27 19.18 -23.47 -9.72
N PRO A 28 20.40 -23.82 -10.18
CA PRO A 28 21.62 -23.54 -9.46
C PRO A 28 21.90 -22.04 -9.41
N TYR A 29 22.72 -21.65 -8.45
CA TYR A 29 23.35 -20.32 -8.42
C TYR A 29 24.12 -20.07 -9.72
N ARG A 30 24.02 -18.86 -10.27
CA ARG A 30 24.77 -18.40 -11.44
C ARG A 30 25.35 -17.03 -11.15
N HIS A 31 26.55 -16.80 -11.66
CA HIS A 31 27.19 -15.50 -11.64
C HIS A 31 27.19 -14.94 -13.06
N ASP A 32 26.40 -13.91 -13.32
CA ASP A 32 26.17 -13.38 -14.68
C ASP A 32 26.07 -11.84 -14.69
N PHE A 33 27.12 -11.19 -15.19
CA PHE A 33 27.20 -9.74 -15.33
C PHE A 33 26.35 -9.16 -16.48
N SER A 34 25.86 -10.01 -17.40
CA SER A 34 25.09 -9.55 -18.55
C SER A 34 23.67 -9.12 -18.19
N ILE A 35 23.12 -9.67 -17.10
CA ILE A 35 21.76 -9.38 -16.63
C ILE A 35 21.73 -8.09 -15.81
N ASN A 36 22.65 -7.95 -14.84
CA ASN A 36 22.81 -6.73 -14.05
C ASN A 36 24.24 -6.61 -13.52
N ARG A 37 24.94 -5.55 -13.94
CA ARG A 37 26.34 -5.32 -13.51
C ARG A 37 26.49 -5.08 -12.00
N SER A 38 25.46 -4.54 -11.35
CA SER A 38 25.48 -4.23 -9.92
C SER A 38 25.07 -5.43 -9.06
N TYR A 39 24.40 -6.44 -9.64
CA TYR A 39 23.93 -7.63 -8.93
C TYR A 39 24.18 -8.89 -9.76
N PRO A 40 25.44 -9.34 -9.89
CA PRO A 40 25.80 -10.47 -10.76
C PRO A 40 25.43 -11.83 -10.16
N ASN A 41 25.15 -11.89 -8.85
CA ASN A 41 24.76 -13.10 -8.14
C ASN A 41 23.27 -13.40 -8.35
N ILE A 42 22.96 -14.46 -9.09
CA ILE A 42 21.59 -14.74 -9.53
C ILE A 42 21.19 -16.16 -9.16
N ARG A 43 19.94 -16.30 -8.71
CA ARG A 43 19.27 -17.60 -8.54
C ARG A 43 17.92 -17.55 -9.26
N PRO A 44 17.64 -18.44 -10.21
CA PRO A 44 16.35 -18.45 -10.89
C PRO A 44 15.25 -18.91 -9.92
N ILE A 45 14.16 -18.15 -9.87
CA ILE A 45 12.99 -18.41 -9.04
C ILE A 45 11.78 -18.60 -9.96
N LYS A 46 11.00 -19.65 -9.72
CA LYS A 46 9.69 -19.83 -10.33
C LYS A 46 8.62 -19.36 -9.35
N TRP A 47 8.01 -18.21 -9.65
CA TRP A 47 6.93 -17.63 -8.86
C TRP A 47 5.64 -18.44 -9.04
N ILE A 48 4.96 -18.74 -7.94
CA ILE A 48 3.69 -19.50 -7.92
C ILE A 48 2.52 -18.58 -7.56
N LYS A 49 2.69 -17.73 -6.55
CA LYS A 49 1.62 -16.87 -6.03
C LYS A 49 2.11 -15.47 -5.73
N HIS A 50 1.22 -14.51 -5.95
CA HIS A 50 1.38 -13.10 -5.60
C HIS A 50 0.21 -12.71 -4.72
N ILE A 51 0.47 -12.56 -3.42
CA ILE A 51 -0.58 -12.41 -2.42
C ILE A 51 -0.44 -11.03 -1.77
N PRO A 52 -1.52 -10.24 -1.65
CA PRO A 52 -1.46 -8.96 -0.95
C PRO A 52 -0.93 -9.09 0.48
N ARG A 53 -0.10 -8.12 0.93
CA ARG A 53 0.56 -8.15 2.26
C ARG A 53 -0.45 -8.25 3.41
N GLU A 54 -1.61 -7.62 3.28
CA GLU A 54 -2.65 -7.59 4.31
C GLU A 54 -3.28 -8.96 4.63
N ASN A 55 -3.05 -9.96 3.78
CA ASN A 55 -3.49 -11.33 4.04
C ASN A 55 -2.64 -12.04 5.09
N PHE A 56 -1.49 -11.47 5.47
CA PHE A 56 -0.56 -12.02 6.46
C PHE A 56 -0.64 -11.26 7.79
N SER A 57 -0.23 -11.92 8.87
CA SER A 57 -0.12 -11.28 10.17
C SER A 57 0.99 -10.23 10.18
N GLN A 58 0.84 -9.24 11.06
CA GLN A 58 1.89 -8.23 11.21
C GLN A 58 3.20 -8.85 11.69
N ALA A 59 3.13 -9.91 12.50
CA ALA A 59 4.31 -10.57 13.01
C ALA A 59 5.08 -11.34 11.92
N ALA A 60 4.36 -11.97 10.98
CA ALA A 60 4.96 -12.57 9.79
C ALA A 60 5.60 -11.52 8.88
N LEU A 61 4.91 -10.40 8.64
CA LEU A 61 5.43 -9.28 7.85
C LEU A 61 6.68 -8.67 8.48
N ASN A 62 6.71 -8.55 9.81
CA ASN A 62 7.86 -8.07 10.57
C ASN A 62 9.07 -9.01 10.46
N GLU A 63 8.85 -10.33 10.49
CA GLU A 63 9.94 -11.29 10.35
C GLU A 63 10.57 -11.22 8.95
N ILE A 64 9.77 -11.12 7.89
CA ILE A 64 10.28 -11.02 6.51
C ILE A 64 10.77 -9.62 6.14
N GLY A 65 10.40 -8.60 6.92
CA GLY A 65 10.88 -7.22 6.78
C GLY A 65 12.25 -6.98 7.43
N ALA A 66 12.84 -7.99 8.07
CA ALA A 66 14.15 -7.89 8.71
C ALA A 66 15.24 -7.44 7.74
N PHE A 67 16.17 -6.61 8.23
CA PHE A 67 17.19 -5.83 7.50
C PHE A 67 18.24 -6.66 6.71
N ILE A 68 18.06 -7.97 6.54
CA ILE A 68 19.00 -8.85 5.85
C ILE A 68 18.45 -9.18 4.47
N THR A 69 19.27 -9.04 3.44
CA THR A 69 18.88 -9.30 2.03
C THR A 69 18.51 -10.77 1.75
N LEU A 70 18.94 -11.71 2.60
CA LEU A 70 18.64 -13.13 2.51
C LEU A 70 18.73 -13.81 3.88
N PHE A 71 17.64 -14.43 4.33
CA PHE A 71 17.59 -15.16 5.60
C PHE A 71 16.49 -16.23 5.60
N SER A 72 16.51 -17.10 6.61
CA SER A 72 15.50 -18.14 6.81
C SER A 72 14.42 -17.66 7.78
N ILE A 73 13.15 -17.82 7.39
CA ILE A 73 11.96 -17.54 8.21
C ILE A 73 11.78 -18.69 9.19
N LYS A 74 11.73 -18.39 10.49
CA LYS A 74 11.66 -19.41 11.55
C LYS A 74 10.31 -19.40 12.26
N LYS A 75 9.83 -18.23 12.69
CA LYS A 75 8.68 -18.12 13.60
C LYS A 75 7.34 -18.22 12.85
N TYR A 76 7.21 -17.57 11.70
CA TYR A 76 5.94 -17.45 10.96
C TYR A 76 5.96 -18.16 9.59
N SER A 77 6.84 -19.15 9.41
CA SER A 77 6.95 -19.92 8.16
C SER A 77 5.63 -20.57 7.74
N HIS A 78 4.82 -21.02 8.70
CA HIS A 78 3.53 -21.66 8.47
C HIS A 78 2.54 -20.77 7.70
N GLU A 79 2.51 -19.46 7.94
CA GLU A 79 1.59 -18.55 7.21
C GLU A 79 1.89 -18.51 5.71
N PHE A 80 3.18 -18.55 5.34
CA PHE A 80 3.61 -18.57 3.95
C PHE A 80 3.38 -19.94 3.31
N LEU A 81 3.54 -21.03 4.06
CA LEU A 81 3.23 -22.38 3.59
C LEU A 81 1.72 -22.56 3.37
N ASP A 82 0.88 -22.13 4.31
CA ASP A 82 -0.58 -22.14 4.19
C ASP A 82 -1.04 -21.34 2.97
N ALA A 83 -0.44 -20.17 2.75
CA ALA A 83 -0.68 -19.34 1.58
C ALA A 83 -0.31 -20.04 0.25
N ILE A 84 0.79 -20.81 0.22
CA ILE A 84 1.18 -21.66 -0.92
C ILE A 84 0.13 -22.75 -1.16
N GLU A 85 -0.40 -23.36 -0.11
CA GLU A 85 -1.47 -24.37 -0.19
C GLU A 85 -2.85 -23.78 -0.53
N GLY A 86 -3.01 -22.45 -0.46
CA GLY A 86 -4.27 -21.77 -0.75
C GLY A 86 -5.21 -21.66 0.44
N LYS A 87 -4.72 -21.98 1.64
CA LYS A 87 -5.40 -21.71 2.90
C LYS A 87 -5.23 -20.23 3.28
N LYS A 88 -6.19 -19.67 4.02
CA LYS A 88 -6.00 -18.34 4.60
C LYS A 88 -4.90 -18.42 5.68
N PRO A 89 -3.88 -17.56 5.64
CA PRO A 89 -2.86 -17.50 6.70
C PRO A 89 -3.54 -17.36 8.05
N THR A 90 -3.24 -18.28 8.97
CA THR A 90 -3.89 -18.32 10.28
C THR A 90 -2.85 -17.98 11.35
N GLU A 91 -3.10 -16.94 12.15
CA GLU A 91 -2.24 -16.58 13.27
C GLU A 91 -2.20 -17.72 14.30
N ARG A 92 -1.00 -18.22 14.60
CA ARG A 92 -0.72 -18.96 15.84
C ARG A 92 0.18 -18.10 16.72
N ILE A 93 -0.39 -17.53 17.78
CA ILE A 93 0.36 -16.74 18.75
C ILE A 93 1.26 -17.69 19.55
N SER A 94 2.58 -17.55 19.44
CA SER A 94 3.52 -18.12 20.39
C SER A 94 4.12 -16.99 21.24
N ALA A 95 3.96 -17.13 22.55
CA ALA A 95 4.41 -16.18 23.55
C ALA A 95 5.90 -16.42 23.89
N SER A 96 6.82 -16.02 23.01
CA SER A 96 8.22 -15.85 23.42
C SER A 96 9.02 -14.89 22.49
N ASP A 97 9.42 -13.76 23.08
CA ASP A 97 10.83 -13.35 23.25
C ASP A 97 11.16 -11.88 22.96
N ILE A 98 12.07 -11.41 23.83
CA ILE A 98 12.52 -10.06 24.22
C ILE A 98 13.93 -9.77 23.63
N ALA A 99 14.31 -8.47 23.63
CA ALA A 99 15.66 -7.85 23.61
C ALA A 99 16.46 -7.81 22.29
N ILE A 100 16.78 -6.60 21.77
CA ILE A 100 17.92 -6.32 20.84
C ILE A 100 18.42 -4.85 20.97
N ASP A 101 19.74 -4.69 20.69
CA ASP A 101 20.76 -3.60 20.69
C ASP A 101 20.52 -2.26 19.94
N ASP A 102 21.07 -1.15 20.45
CA ASP A 102 20.46 0.19 20.52
C ASP A 102 20.68 1.17 19.32
N ALA A 103 21.68 1.00 18.45
CA ALA A 103 22.06 2.07 17.49
C ALA A 103 21.57 1.87 16.03
N THR A 104 21.36 0.63 15.58
CA THR A 104 20.83 0.33 14.23
C THR A 104 19.30 0.20 14.24
N ILE A 105 18.72 0.09 15.45
CA ILE A 105 17.30 -0.11 15.71
C ILE A 105 16.48 1.15 15.42
N THR A 106 16.93 2.36 15.72
CA THR A 106 16.03 3.53 15.69
C THR A 106 15.47 3.81 14.28
N LYS A 107 16.29 3.67 13.22
CA LYS A 107 15.83 3.86 11.83
C LYS A 107 15.03 2.65 11.33
N ALA A 108 15.41 1.43 11.72
CA ALA A 108 14.70 0.21 11.36
C ALA A 108 13.33 0.13 12.06
N VAL A 109 13.24 0.49 13.33
CA VAL A 109 12.00 0.57 14.11
C VAL A 109 11.11 1.70 13.63
N ALA A 110 11.66 2.86 13.27
CA ALA A 110 10.88 3.93 12.66
C ALA A 110 10.27 3.50 11.32
N LEU A 111 11.08 2.96 10.39
CA LEU A 111 10.60 2.47 9.10
C LEU A 111 9.64 1.28 9.23
N GLN A 112 9.91 0.37 10.18
CA GLN A 112 9.05 -0.78 10.45
C GLN A 112 7.75 -0.36 11.12
N ALA A 113 7.76 0.64 12.00
CA ALA A 113 6.57 1.24 12.59
C ALA A 113 5.75 1.98 11.53
N GLU A 114 6.38 2.71 10.60
CA GLU A 114 5.72 3.37 9.47
C GLU A 114 5.07 2.35 8.54
N GLU A 115 5.80 1.30 8.10
CA GLU A 115 5.24 0.23 7.27
C GLU A 115 4.10 -0.50 7.98
N THR A 116 4.25 -0.79 9.28
CA THR A 116 3.20 -1.40 10.10
C THR A 116 1.97 -0.50 10.21
N THR A 117 2.15 0.81 10.33
CA THR A 117 1.06 1.77 10.45
C THR A 117 0.32 1.92 9.13
N GLN A 118 1.04 2.00 8.00
CA GLN A 118 0.42 2.02 6.67
C GLN A 118 -0.41 0.76 6.42
N ASP A 119 0.14 -0.42 6.73
CA ASP A 119 -0.57 -1.69 6.58
C ASP A 119 -1.81 -1.75 7.48
N PHE A 120 -1.73 -1.21 8.71
CA PHE A 120 -2.89 -1.06 9.59
C PHE A 120 -3.98 -0.18 8.98
N VAL A 121 -3.62 1.02 8.50
CA VAL A 121 -4.58 1.97 7.91
C VAL A 121 -5.28 1.36 6.70
N ILE A 122 -4.52 0.76 5.78
CA ILE A 122 -5.10 0.13 4.59
C ILE A 122 -6.03 -1.03 4.97
N ARG A 123 -5.65 -1.88 5.92
CA ARG A 123 -6.48 -2.99 6.40
C ARG A 123 -7.78 -2.48 7.03
N GLN A 124 -7.69 -1.44 7.85
CA GLN A 124 -8.83 -0.84 8.52
C GLN A 124 -9.78 -0.19 7.53
N LEU A 125 -9.26 0.52 6.53
CA LEU A 125 -10.07 1.08 5.45
C LEU A 125 -10.63 0.01 4.51
N LYS A 126 -10.00 -1.15 4.37
CA LYS A 126 -10.46 -2.25 3.51
C LYS A 126 -11.55 -3.10 4.16
N SER A 127 -11.46 -3.35 5.47
CA SER A 127 -12.31 -4.32 6.17
C SER A 127 -13.16 -3.72 7.28
N GLY A 128 -12.79 -2.56 7.82
CA GLY A 128 -13.53 -1.89 8.89
C GLY A 128 -14.72 -1.05 8.41
N ILE A 129 -14.82 -0.80 7.11
CA ILE A 129 -15.89 -0.02 6.48
C ILE A 129 -16.31 -0.65 5.15
N ASP A 130 -17.53 -0.37 4.69
CA ASP A 130 -18.01 -0.77 3.37
C ASP A 130 -17.56 0.22 2.27
N PRO A 131 -17.71 -0.11 0.96
CA PRO A 131 -17.28 0.77 -0.13
C PRO A 131 -17.93 2.16 -0.11
N TYR A 132 -19.20 2.27 0.29
CA TYR A 132 -19.89 3.56 0.37
C TYR A 132 -19.34 4.39 1.52
N GLN A 133 -19.08 3.78 2.67
CA GLN A 133 -18.40 4.43 3.78
C GLN A 133 -16.98 4.86 3.40
N PHE A 134 -16.28 4.12 2.53
CA PHE A 134 -14.97 4.50 2.01
C PHE A 134 -15.06 5.76 1.11
N GLU A 135 -16.08 5.88 0.26
CA GLU A 135 -16.34 7.11 -0.51
C GLU A 135 -16.53 8.31 0.43
N HIS A 136 -17.33 8.16 1.49
CA HIS A 136 -17.52 9.21 2.51
C HIS A 136 -16.25 9.54 3.29
N PHE A 137 -15.39 8.56 3.54
CA PHE A 137 -14.09 8.78 4.17
C PHE A 137 -13.17 9.62 3.26
N VAL A 138 -13.09 9.28 1.97
CA VAL A 138 -12.29 10.03 0.99
C VAL A 138 -12.85 11.44 0.80
N ALA A 139 -14.17 11.61 0.78
CA ALA A 139 -14.83 12.90 0.74
C ALA A 139 -14.42 13.77 1.93
N HIS A 140 -14.45 13.21 3.15
CA HIS A 140 -14.01 13.92 4.35
C HIS A 140 -12.51 14.27 4.33
N LEU A 141 -11.65 13.40 3.81
CA LEU A 141 -10.23 13.72 3.63
C LEU A 141 -10.07 14.95 2.73
N LEU A 142 -10.79 15.01 1.61
CA LEU A 142 -10.77 16.18 0.71
C LEU A 142 -11.30 17.45 1.40
N GLU A 143 -12.30 17.32 2.28
CA GLU A 143 -12.79 18.44 3.10
C GLU A 143 -11.71 18.96 4.05
N CYS A 144 -10.95 18.07 4.70
CA CYS A 144 -9.81 18.46 5.55
C CYS A 144 -8.71 19.19 4.76
N MET A 145 -8.57 18.86 3.47
CA MET A 145 -7.68 19.54 2.51
C MET A 145 -8.25 20.86 1.98
N GLY A 146 -9.45 21.28 2.42
CA GLY A 146 -10.06 22.56 2.05
C GLY A 146 -10.88 22.52 0.76
N TYR A 147 -11.47 21.38 0.41
CA TYR A 147 -12.52 21.29 -0.60
C TYR A 147 -13.89 21.22 0.04
N HIS A 148 -14.92 21.55 -0.73
CA HIS A 148 -16.29 21.16 -0.45
C HIS A 148 -16.61 19.92 -1.28
N THR A 149 -17.30 18.94 -0.69
CA THR A 149 -17.56 17.67 -1.36
C THR A 149 -19.03 17.31 -1.37
N ARG A 150 -19.42 16.55 -2.39
CA ARG A 150 -20.72 15.90 -2.50
C ARG A 150 -20.52 14.46 -2.95
N VAL A 151 -20.91 13.51 -2.10
CA VAL A 151 -20.95 12.09 -2.47
C VAL A 151 -22.19 11.84 -3.33
N SER A 152 -22.01 11.19 -4.48
CA SER A 152 -23.13 10.88 -5.37
C SER A 152 -24.00 9.76 -4.78
N ALA A 153 -25.29 9.76 -5.12
CA ALA A 153 -26.14 8.63 -4.80
C ALA A 153 -25.80 7.48 -5.76
N LYS A 154 -25.76 6.24 -5.27
CA LYS A 154 -25.49 5.03 -6.06
C LYS A 154 -26.49 4.84 -7.20
N SER A 155 -26.35 5.55 -8.32
CA SER A 155 -26.95 5.23 -9.61
C SER A 155 -26.50 6.19 -10.71
N GLY A 156 -25.94 5.67 -11.80
CA GLY A 156 -25.98 6.31 -13.12
C GLY A 156 -24.77 7.16 -13.55
N ASP A 157 -23.96 7.70 -12.66
CA ASP A 157 -22.95 8.72 -13.00
C ASP A 157 -21.63 8.17 -13.60
N GLY A 158 -21.69 7.01 -14.27
CA GLY A 158 -20.56 6.49 -15.05
C GLY A 158 -19.32 6.07 -14.26
N GLY A 159 -19.37 6.08 -12.93
CA GLY A 159 -18.25 5.76 -12.04
C GLY A 159 -17.65 6.95 -11.29
N VAL A 160 -18.36 8.08 -11.20
CA VAL A 160 -18.02 9.20 -10.31
C VAL A 160 -18.72 9.02 -8.97
N ASP A 161 -17.94 8.90 -7.90
CA ASP A 161 -18.46 8.66 -6.54
C ASP A 161 -18.52 9.97 -5.72
N ILE A 162 -17.61 10.91 -5.97
CA ILE A 162 -17.54 12.20 -5.27
C ILE A 162 -17.31 13.33 -6.27
N ILE A 163 -17.95 14.47 -6.04
CA ILE A 163 -17.62 15.73 -6.70
C ILE A 163 -17.05 16.68 -5.65
N ALA A 164 -15.86 17.23 -5.90
CA ALA A 164 -15.19 18.19 -5.02
C ALA A 164 -14.94 19.52 -5.73
N HIS A 165 -15.06 20.63 -5.00
CA HIS A 165 -14.96 22.00 -5.52
C HIS A 165 -14.48 22.99 -4.45
N LYS A 166 -14.16 24.24 -4.79
CA LYS A 166 -13.56 25.21 -3.87
C LYS A 166 -14.53 26.07 -3.07
N ASP A 167 -15.73 26.29 -3.59
CA ASP A 167 -16.75 27.10 -2.95
C ASP A 167 -17.94 26.25 -2.46
N LYS A 168 -18.93 26.81 -1.78
CA LYS A 168 -20.09 26.03 -1.29
C LYS A 168 -21.15 25.76 -2.35
N LEU A 169 -21.20 26.56 -3.42
CA LEU A 169 -22.20 26.46 -4.49
C LEU A 169 -21.74 25.52 -5.62
N GLY A 170 -20.44 25.25 -5.70
CA GLY A 170 -19.84 24.32 -6.67
C GLY A 170 -19.60 24.93 -8.04
N PHE A 171 -19.47 26.26 -8.11
CA PHE A 171 -19.20 26.97 -9.36
C PHE A 171 -17.73 27.29 -9.57
N GLU A 172 -16.94 27.35 -8.50
CA GLU A 172 -15.54 27.75 -8.55
C GLU A 172 -14.65 26.53 -8.89
N PRO A 173 -13.94 26.58 -10.03
CA PRO A 173 -12.97 25.56 -10.37
C PRO A 173 -11.79 25.54 -9.36
N PRO A 174 -11.07 24.41 -9.25
CA PRO A 174 -11.27 23.18 -10.01
C PRO A 174 -12.47 22.37 -9.50
N ILE A 175 -13.31 21.91 -10.43
CA ILE A 175 -14.28 20.84 -10.18
C ILE A 175 -13.54 19.52 -10.36
N VAL A 176 -13.54 18.68 -9.32
CA VAL A 176 -12.84 17.41 -9.29
C VAL A 176 -13.85 16.28 -9.18
N LYS A 177 -13.91 15.42 -10.20
CA LYS A 177 -14.70 14.18 -10.21
C LYS A 177 -13.82 13.05 -9.70
N VAL A 178 -14.23 12.44 -8.59
CA VAL A 178 -13.46 11.44 -7.88
C VAL A 178 -14.12 10.07 -8.04
N GLN A 179 -13.32 9.06 -8.35
CA GLN A 179 -13.69 7.65 -8.27
C GLN A 179 -12.90 6.96 -7.16
N CYS A 180 -13.59 6.19 -6.33
CA CYS A 180 -13.03 5.44 -5.22
C CYS A 180 -13.13 3.93 -5.50
N LYS A 181 -12.02 3.22 -5.37
CA LYS A 181 -12.00 1.75 -5.37
C LYS A 181 -11.40 1.24 -4.07
N GLN A 182 -12.26 0.67 -3.23
CA GLN A 182 -11.86 0.01 -2.00
C GLN A 182 -11.28 -1.39 -2.27
N ILE A 183 -10.22 -1.48 -3.07
CA ILE A 183 -9.55 -2.74 -3.44
C ILE A 183 -8.04 -2.56 -3.36
N THR A 184 -7.30 -3.64 -3.12
CA THR A 184 -5.85 -3.61 -2.87
C THR A 184 -5.02 -4.20 -4.02
N ASN A 185 -5.67 -4.79 -5.02
CA ASN A 185 -5.02 -5.20 -6.27
C ASN A 185 -4.61 -3.98 -7.12
N SER A 186 -3.81 -4.24 -8.14
CA SER A 186 -3.38 -3.20 -9.08
C SER A 186 -4.51 -2.84 -10.04
N ILE A 187 -4.77 -1.53 -10.21
CA ILE A 187 -5.74 -0.97 -11.16
C ILE A 187 -5.04 -0.71 -12.50
N GLY A 188 -5.68 -1.16 -13.58
CA GLY A 188 -5.20 -0.96 -14.95
C GLY A 188 -5.70 0.33 -15.60
N ARG A 189 -5.07 0.68 -16.73
CA ARG A 189 -5.47 1.83 -17.56
C ARG A 189 -6.93 1.84 -18.03
N PRO A 190 -7.58 0.69 -18.33
CA PRO A 190 -8.97 0.71 -18.79
C PRO A 190 -9.93 1.37 -17.78
N GLU A 191 -9.80 1.05 -16.48
CA GLU A 191 -10.60 1.66 -15.42
C GLU A 191 -10.32 3.16 -15.29
N VAL A 192 -9.04 3.56 -15.36
CA VAL A 192 -8.64 4.97 -15.32
C VAL A 192 -9.19 5.75 -16.53
N THR A 193 -9.22 5.13 -17.70
CA THR A 193 -9.76 5.75 -18.92
C THR A 193 -11.28 5.90 -18.82
N GLN A 194 -11.96 4.95 -18.18
CA GLN A 194 -13.39 5.02 -17.94
C GLN A 194 -13.76 6.23 -17.08
N LEU A 195 -13.03 6.49 -15.99
CA LEU A 195 -13.20 7.70 -15.19
C LEU A 195 -13.08 8.96 -16.05
N LEU A 196 -11.96 9.06 -16.79
CA LEU A 196 -11.67 10.26 -17.58
C LEU A 196 -12.72 10.50 -18.67
N GLY A 197 -13.40 9.46 -19.16
CA GLY A 197 -14.53 9.59 -20.09
C GLY A 197 -15.70 10.38 -19.54
N ASN A 198 -15.85 10.46 -18.21
CA ASN A 198 -16.89 11.25 -17.53
C ASN A 198 -16.40 12.62 -17.04
N VAL A 199 -15.14 12.96 -17.28
CA VAL A 199 -14.51 14.22 -16.87
C VAL A 199 -14.50 15.19 -18.05
N GLU A 200 -15.13 16.35 -17.88
CA GLU A 200 -15.12 17.40 -18.90
C GLU A 200 -13.75 18.08 -18.99
N LYS A 201 -13.49 18.79 -20.10
CA LYS A 201 -12.17 19.41 -20.35
C LYS A 201 -11.75 20.44 -19.30
N SER A 202 -12.71 21.11 -18.67
CA SER A 202 -12.49 22.09 -17.58
C SER A 202 -12.43 21.47 -16.20
N GLU A 203 -12.74 20.19 -16.08
CA GLU A 203 -12.78 19.44 -14.82
C GLU A 203 -11.51 18.59 -14.66
N HIS A 204 -11.30 18.12 -13.43
CA HIS A 204 -10.21 17.22 -13.08
C HIS A 204 -10.76 15.86 -12.66
N GLY A 205 -10.09 14.79 -13.07
CA GLY A 205 -10.34 13.43 -12.60
C GLY A 205 -9.39 13.06 -11.47
N LEU A 206 -9.93 12.46 -10.42
CA LEU A 206 -9.15 11.89 -9.33
C LEU A 206 -9.56 10.44 -9.12
N PHE A 207 -8.63 9.50 -9.24
CA PHE A 207 -8.91 8.10 -8.92
C PHE A 207 -8.18 7.75 -7.62
N VAL A 208 -8.92 7.28 -6.62
CA VAL A 208 -8.39 6.84 -5.33
C VAL A 208 -8.57 5.33 -5.17
N THR A 209 -7.52 4.62 -4.79
CA THR A 209 -7.57 3.18 -4.48
C THR A 209 -6.76 2.84 -3.24
N LEU A 210 -7.08 1.73 -2.58
CA LEU A 210 -6.27 1.17 -1.48
C LEU A 210 -5.06 0.37 -2.00
N GLY A 211 -5.08 0.01 -3.29
CA GLY A 211 -4.09 -0.81 -3.97
C GLY A 211 -3.00 0.02 -4.64
N SER A 212 -2.62 -0.41 -5.84
CA SER A 212 -1.61 0.24 -6.68
C SER A 212 -2.15 0.49 -8.09
N TYR A 213 -1.36 1.16 -8.93
CA TYR A 213 -1.65 1.30 -10.35
C TYR A 213 -0.60 0.59 -11.20
N THR A 214 -1.01 0.03 -12.33
CA THR A 214 -0.05 -0.52 -13.29
C THR A 214 0.82 0.60 -13.87
N ARG A 215 1.98 0.21 -14.41
CA ARG A 215 2.88 1.16 -15.07
C ARG A 215 2.20 1.94 -16.20
N ASP A 216 1.40 1.26 -17.04
CA ASP A 216 0.65 1.90 -18.12
C ASP A 216 -0.40 2.89 -17.60
N ALA A 217 -1.08 2.59 -16.49
CA ALA A 217 -2.00 3.54 -15.84
C ALA A 217 -1.26 4.79 -15.33
N ARG A 218 -0.08 4.63 -14.73
CA ARG A 218 0.77 5.75 -14.27
C ARG A 218 1.34 6.57 -15.43
N GLU A 219 1.71 5.94 -16.54
CA GLU A 219 2.15 6.64 -17.75
C GLU A 219 0.99 7.43 -18.38
N TYR A 220 -0.22 6.87 -18.37
CA TYR A 220 -1.43 7.55 -18.83
C TYR A 220 -1.77 8.78 -17.97
N ASP A 221 -1.75 8.65 -16.64
CA ASP A 221 -1.89 9.76 -15.68
C ASP A 221 -0.93 10.91 -16.00
N ARG A 222 0.37 10.63 -16.16
CA ARG A 222 1.38 11.64 -16.53
C ARG A 222 1.12 12.32 -17.87
N SER A 223 0.47 11.63 -18.81
CA SER A 223 0.10 12.19 -20.12
C SER A 223 -1.13 13.10 -20.09
N LYS A 224 -1.87 13.13 -18.99
CA LYS A 224 -3.14 13.84 -18.85
C LYS A 224 -3.02 14.95 -17.79
N PRO A 225 -3.08 16.24 -18.17
CA PRO A 225 -2.90 17.33 -17.23
C PRO A 225 -4.01 17.39 -16.18
N ASN A 226 -5.22 16.94 -16.53
CA ASN A 226 -6.42 16.99 -15.69
C ASN A 226 -6.77 15.65 -15.04
N LEU A 227 -5.81 14.74 -14.86
CA LEU A 227 -6.01 13.46 -14.19
C LEU A 227 -4.97 13.30 -13.08
N ARG A 228 -5.36 12.73 -11.93
CA ARG A 228 -4.46 12.31 -10.87
C ARG A 228 -4.88 10.95 -10.32
N LEU A 229 -3.90 10.14 -9.96
CA LEU A 229 -4.08 8.82 -9.34
C LEU A 229 -3.46 8.81 -7.94
N ILE A 230 -4.27 8.47 -6.94
CA ILE A 230 -3.87 8.28 -5.54
C ILE A 230 -3.96 6.80 -5.21
N ASP A 231 -2.80 6.18 -4.98
CA ASP A 231 -2.73 4.79 -4.52
C ASP A 231 -2.75 4.70 -2.99
N GLY A 232 -2.68 3.47 -2.45
CA GLY A 232 -2.78 3.26 -1.00
C GLY A 232 -1.66 3.94 -0.22
N GLU A 233 -0.46 4.07 -0.78
CA GLU A 233 0.66 4.77 -0.12
C GLU A 233 0.38 6.27 -0.04
N GLN A 234 0.06 6.89 -1.18
CA GLN A 234 -0.26 8.31 -1.25
C GLN A 234 -1.50 8.66 -0.41
N LEU A 235 -2.51 7.79 -0.38
CA LEU A 235 -3.70 7.98 0.45
C LEU A 235 -3.32 8.04 1.94
N VAL A 236 -2.45 7.14 2.40
CA VAL A 236 -2.00 7.11 3.80
C VAL A 236 -1.19 8.35 4.16
N GLU A 237 -0.31 8.82 3.28
CA GLU A 237 0.43 10.07 3.47
C GLU A 237 -0.50 11.29 3.64
N LEU A 238 -1.54 11.38 2.81
CA LEU A 238 -2.55 12.42 2.90
C LEU A 238 -3.35 12.31 4.21
N ILE A 239 -3.74 11.09 4.61
CA ILE A 239 -4.40 10.86 5.90
C ILE A 239 -3.52 11.38 7.03
N PHE A 240 -2.23 11.02 7.07
CA PHE A 240 -1.34 11.47 8.15
C PHE A 240 -1.16 12.98 8.18
N SER A 241 -1.07 13.62 7.01
CA SER A 241 -0.93 15.07 6.88
C SER A 241 -2.15 15.81 7.44
N GLU A 242 -3.35 15.25 7.24
CA GLU A 242 -4.62 15.89 7.57
C GLU A 242 -5.29 15.33 8.85
N TYR A 243 -4.73 14.29 9.46
CA TYR A 243 -5.35 13.51 10.55
C TYR A 243 -5.83 14.36 11.74
N LYS A 244 -5.14 15.47 12.04
CA LYS A 244 -5.51 16.40 13.13
C LYS A 244 -6.85 17.10 12.90
N LYS A 245 -7.27 17.23 11.63
CA LYS A 245 -8.53 17.88 11.24
C LYS A 245 -9.69 16.90 11.15
N PHE A 246 -9.43 15.59 11.27
CA PHE A 246 -10.46 14.57 11.09
C PHE A 246 -11.54 14.66 12.16
N ASP A 247 -12.78 14.37 11.77
CA ASP A 247 -13.89 14.23 12.70
C ASP A 247 -13.65 13.07 13.68
N PRO A 248 -14.17 13.14 14.92
CA PRO A 248 -13.98 12.09 15.93
C PRO A 248 -14.37 10.69 15.46
N LYS A 249 -15.38 10.56 14.59
CA LYS A 249 -15.81 9.27 14.03
C LYS A 249 -14.71 8.61 13.17
N TYR A 250 -13.95 9.39 12.41
CA TYR A 250 -12.88 8.88 11.56
C TYR A 250 -11.57 8.69 12.33
N GLN A 251 -11.31 9.51 13.35
CA GLN A 251 -10.24 9.26 14.32
C GLN A 251 -10.49 7.98 15.13
N SER A 252 -11.74 7.67 15.44
CA SER A 252 -12.11 6.41 16.10
C SER A 252 -11.93 5.20 15.16
N LEU A 253 -12.21 5.37 13.86
CA LEU A 253 -11.96 4.34 12.85
C LEU A 253 -10.46 4.06 12.71
N LEU A 254 -9.63 5.10 12.66
CA LEU A 254 -8.18 5.04 12.53
C LEU A 254 -7.51 5.61 13.80
N PRO A 255 -7.44 4.85 14.92
CA PRO A 255 -6.94 5.37 16.20
C PRO A 255 -5.42 5.53 16.21
N LEU A 256 -4.92 6.50 15.46
CA LEU A 256 -3.50 6.82 15.34
C LEU A 256 -3.05 7.77 16.46
N ARG A 257 -1.82 7.58 16.93
CA ARG A 257 -1.15 8.47 17.89
C ARG A 257 0.11 9.05 17.27
N GLN A 258 0.26 10.36 17.35
CA GLN A 258 1.50 11.02 16.95
C GLN A 258 2.56 10.75 18.01
N ILE A 259 3.66 10.09 17.60
CA ILE A 259 4.86 9.91 18.44
C ILE A 259 5.94 10.88 17.97
N TYR A 260 6.65 11.49 18.92
CA TYR A 260 7.82 12.31 18.61
C TYR A 260 9.05 11.43 18.77
N VAL A 261 9.74 11.17 17.66
CA VAL A 261 11.00 10.42 17.65
C VAL A 261 12.17 11.43 17.59
N PRO A 262 13.22 11.27 18.40
CA PRO A 262 14.41 12.12 18.31
C PRO A 262 14.97 12.10 16.89
N SER A 263 15.19 13.28 16.30
CA SER A 263 15.94 13.38 15.05
C SER A 263 17.37 12.91 15.30
N LEU A 264 17.76 11.82 14.63
CA LEU A 264 19.16 11.45 14.51
C LEU A 264 19.82 12.62 13.77
N LYS A 265 20.58 13.46 14.48
CA LYS A 265 21.45 14.42 13.81
C LYS A 265 22.29 13.63 12.81
N ASP A 266 22.23 13.99 11.54
CA ASP A 266 23.20 13.51 10.57
C ASP A 266 24.58 13.93 11.11
N VAL A 267 25.35 12.96 11.58
CA VAL A 267 26.76 13.16 11.90
C VAL A 267 27.47 13.21 10.55
N ASN A 268 27.38 14.36 9.88
CA ASN A 268 28.26 14.74 8.78
C ASN A 268 28.58 16.22 9.00
N GLY A 269 29.87 16.49 9.26
CA GLY A 269 30.40 17.81 9.61
C GLY A 269 30.49 18.79 8.45
#